data_AF-A0A428NAC2-F1
#
_entry.id   AF-A0A428NAC2-F1
#
_cell.length_a   1.000
_cell.length_b   1.000
_cell.length_c   1.000
_cell.angle_alpha   90.00
_cell.angle_beta   90.00
_cell.angle_gamma   90.00
#
_symmetry.space_group_name_H-M   'P 1'
#
loop_
_entity.id
_entity.type
_entity.pdbx_description
1 polymer ?
#
loop_
_entity_poly.entity_id
_entity_poly.type
_entity_poly.pdbx_seq_one_letter_code
_entity_poly.pdbx_strand_id
1 'polypeptide(L)'
;MEEDLESIILNGQESIEPEHFELTFHPALLEKLIVEISANHGDVFFIPEQMLSAAMDPEGLYPLDDVTEENRFKEYPEDYKEMDPETGTVRVFAFPISEESSLFEPYKNEIKEPLVAIVPNYSDHKEISIELLQYFSK
;
A
#
# COMPACT_ATOMS: atom_id res chain seq x y z
N MET A 1 12.53 4.31 -14.99
CA MET A 1 12.02 3.72 -13.74
C MET A 1 10.86 4.54 -13.21
N GLU A 2 11.06 5.79 -12.79
CA GLU A 2 9.97 6.65 -12.29
C GLU A 2 8.89 6.91 -13.36
N GLU A 3 9.25 7.43 -14.53
CA GLU A 3 8.31 7.68 -15.66
C GLU A 3 7.60 6.40 -16.15
N ASP A 4 8.26 5.26 -16.05
CA ASP A 4 7.73 3.96 -16.47
C ASP A 4 6.69 3.43 -15.45
N LEU A 5 6.98 3.56 -14.15
CA LEU A 5 6.07 3.14 -13.06
C LEU A 5 4.83 4.03 -13.03
N GLU A 6 5.01 5.34 -13.17
CA GLU A 6 3.90 6.29 -13.32
C GLU A 6 3.01 5.91 -14.51
N SER A 7 3.61 5.59 -15.66
CA SER A 7 2.86 5.13 -16.83
C SER A 7 2.10 3.83 -16.57
N ILE A 8 2.69 2.87 -15.85
CA ILE A 8 2.03 1.61 -15.51
C ILE A 8 0.82 1.85 -14.59
N ILE A 9 0.99 2.70 -13.58
CA ILE A 9 -0.07 3.06 -12.63
C ILE A 9 -1.23 3.76 -13.33
N LEU A 10 -0.92 4.79 -14.12
CA LEU A 10 -1.92 5.57 -14.85
C LEU A 10 -2.64 4.76 -15.94
N ASN A 11 -1.96 3.82 -16.59
CA ASN A 11 -2.61 2.90 -17.53
C ASN A 11 -3.47 1.83 -16.83
N GLY A 12 -3.14 1.48 -15.59
CA GLY A 12 -3.88 0.52 -14.78
C GLY A 12 -5.15 1.09 -14.15
N GLN A 13 -5.22 2.42 -14.00
CA GLN A 13 -6.33 3.12 -13.34
C GLN A 13 -6.81 4.33 -14.17
N GLU A 14 -7.84 4.10 -15.00
CA GLU A 14 -8.46 5.16 -15.83
C GLU A 14 -9.09 6.29 -15.00
N SER A 15 -9.39 6.02 -13.72
CA SER A 15 -9.98 6.99 -12.78
C SER A 15 -8.98 8.06 -12.31
N ILE A 16 -7.68 7.85 -12.51
CA ILE A 16 -6.64 8.78 -12.06
C ILE A 16 -6.27 9.71 -13.23
N GLU A 17 -6.59 11.00 -13.08
CA GLU A 17 -6.11 12.01 -14.01
C GLU A 17 -4.61 12.23 -13.80
N PRO A 18 -3.76 12.20 -14.86
CA PRO A 18 -2.31 12.37 -14.72
C PRO A 18 -1.90 13.66 -14.00
N GLU A 19 -2.71 14.71 -14.13
CA GLU A 19 -2.46 16.02 -13.50
C GLU A 19 -2.64 15.99 -11.97
N HIS A 20 -3.31 14.97 -11.44
CA HIS A 20 -3.59 14.76 -10.02
C HIS A 20 -2.84 13.54 -9.46
N PHE A 21 -1.93 12.96 -10.24
CA PHE A 21 -1.09 11.86 -9.82
C PHE A 21 0.29 12.36 -9.42
N GLU A 22 0.78 11.89 -8.27
CA GLU A 22 2.14 12.14 -7.82
C GLU A 22 2.76 10.82 -7.35
N LEU A 23 3.93 10.48 -7.90
CA LEU A 23 4.75 9.37 -7.46
C LEU A 23 6.05 9.93 -6.90
N THR A 24 6.37 9.60 -5.64
CA THR A 24 7.59 10.06 -4.99
C THR A 24 8.41 8.91 -4.45
N PHE A 25 9.72 8.94 -4.68
CA PHE A 25 10.66 7.97 -4.13
C PHE A 25 11.43 8.54 -2.95
N HIS A 26 11.51 7.75 -1.88
CA HIS A 26 12.24 8.10 -0.67
C HIS A 26 13.18 6.97 -0.26
N PRO A 27 14.31 7.30 0.41
CA PRO A 27 15.07 6.29 1.12
C PRO A 27 14.18 5.55 2.12
N ALA A 28 14.28 4.23 2.17
CA ALA A 28 13.52 3.38 3.08
C ALA A 28 13.98 3.57 4.54
N LEU A 29 13.52 4.64 5.16
CA LEU A 29 13.80 5.03 6.55
C LEU A 29 12.48 5.22 7.28
N LEU A 30 12.35 4.60 8.46
CA LEU A 30 11.15 4.70 9.28
C LEU A 30 10.85 6.16 9.65
N GLU A 31 11.87 6.95 9.96
CA GLU A 31 11.72 8.36 10.30
C GLU A 31 11.13 9.16 9.13
N LYS A 32 11.50 8.84 7.89
CA LYS A 32 10.96 9.50 6.70
C LYS A 32 9.49 9.12 6.51
N LEU A 33 9.14 7.84 6.67
CA LEU A 33 7.75 7.38 6.62
C LEU A 33 6.88 8.11 7.66
N ILE A 34 7.35 8.20 8.91
CA ILE A 34 6.63 8.90 9.98
C ILE A 34 6.42 10.38 9.63
N VAL A 35 7.41 11.04 9.04
CA VAL A 35 7.29 12.44 8.60
C VAL A 35 6.20 12.61 7.54
N GLU A 36 6.16 11.76 6.51
CA GLU A 36 5.14 11.86 5.47
C GLU A 36 3.73 11.56 6.01
N ILE A 37 3.58 10.52 6.84
CA ILE A 37 2.30 10.21 7.50
C ILE A 37 1.86 11.38 8.38
N SER A 38 2.76 11.96 9.18
CA SER A 38 2.42 13.09 10.06
C SER A 38 2.10 14.38 9.29
N ALA A 39 2.63 14.52 8.08
CA ALA A 39 2.36 15.64 7.19
C ALA A 39 1.05 15.45 6.38
N ASN A 40 0.37 14.31 6.54
CA ASN A 40 -0.75 13.89 5.70
C ASN A 40 -0.40 13.89 4.20
N HIS A 41 0.82 13.48 3.86
CA HIS A 41 1.27 13.42 2.48
C HIS A 41 1.24 11.99 1.97
N GLY A 42 0.53 11.76 0.86
CA GLY A 42 0.46 10.48 0.19
C GLY A 42 -0.75 9.64 0.61
N ASP A 43 -1.36 9.01 -0.38
CA ASP A 43 -2.56 8.18 -0.19
C ASP A 43 -2.25 6.69 -0.06
N VAL A 44 -1.12 6.24 -0.61
CA VAL A 44 -0.63 4.86 -0.54
C VAL A 44 0.87 4.88 -0.33
N PHE A 45 1.35 4.11 0.64
CA PHE A 45 2.77 3.93 0.87
C PHE A 45 3.18 2.50 0.55
N PHE A 46 4.19 2.37 -0.32
CA PHE A 46 4.89 1.11 -0.55
C PHE A 46 6.17 1.11 0.27
N ILE A 47 6.25 0.22 1.26
CA ILE A 47 7.36 0.14 2.20
C ILE A 47 7.97 -1.27 2.20
N PRO A 48 9.26 -1.43 2.53
CA PRO A 48 9.82 -2.76 2.78
C PRO A 48 9.04 -3.47 3.90
N GLU A 49 8.76 -4.75 3.71
CA GLU A 49 8.01 -5.57 4.67
C GLU A 49 8.64 -5.54 6.08
N GLN A 50 9.97 -5.49 6.16
CA GLN A 50 10.69 -5.39 7.44
C GLN A 50 10.36 -4.13 8.26
N MET A 51 9.85 -3.07 7.63
CA MET A 51 9.41 -1.85 8.31
C MET A 51 7.97 -1.93 8.82
N LEU A 52 7.19 -2.92 8.37
CA LEU A 52 5.76 -3.01 8.66
C LEU A 52 5.45 -3.01 10.15
N SER A 53 6.17 -3.82 10.94
CA SER A 53 5.95 -3.92 12.39
C SER A 53 6.04 -2.58 13.13
N ALA A 54 6.85 -1.65 12.64
CA ALA A 54 7.02 -0.32 13.22
C ALA A 54 6.07 0.72 12.62
N ALA A 55 5.53 0.46 11.43
CA ALA A 55 4.55 1.31 10.75
C ALA A 55 3.10 0.91 11.03
N MET A 56 2.87 -0.27 11.61
CA MET A 56 1.55 -0.80 11.90
C MET A 56 0.88 0.00 13.02
N ASP A 57 -0.10 0.81 12.65
CA ASP A 57 -0.90 1.63 13.56
C ASP A 57 -2.38 1.55 13.15
N PRO A 58 -3.21 0.74 13.84
CA PRO A 58 -4.61 0.56 13.45
C PRO A 58 -5.48 1.83 13.65
N GLU A 59 -5.01 2.84 14.40
CA GLU A 59 -5.70 4.15 14.48
C GLU A 59 -5.33 5.04 13.29
N GLY A 60 -4.08 4.93 12.83
CA GLY A 60 -3.52 5.72 11.73
C GLY A 60 -3.71 5.13 10.34
N LEU A 61 -4.09 3.85 10.22
CA LEU A 61 -4.22 3.13 8.96
C LEU A 61 -5.67 2.79 8.62
N TYR A 62 -5.98 2.80 7.33
CA TYR A 62 -7.25 2.35 6.79
C TYR A 62 -7.24 0.83 6.61
N PRO A 63 -8.27 0.11 7.11
CA PRO A 63 -8.37 -1.33 6.94
C PRO A 63 -8.61 -1.72 5.49
N LEU A 64 -7.87 -2.72 5.02
CA LEU A 64 -7.82 -3.18 3.63
C LEU A 64 -8.61 -4.46 3.39
N ASP A 65 -9.57 -4.79 4.26
CA ASP A 65 -10.37 -6.01 4.10
C ASP A 65 -11.11 -6.04 2.75
N ASP A 66 -11.44 -4.87 2.18
CA ASP A 66 -12.08 -4.73 0.87
C ASP A 66 -11.15 -5.12 -0.31
N VAL A 67 -9.82 -5.07 -0.11
CA VAL A 67 -8.85 -5.64 -1.08
C VAL A 67 -8.80 -7.15 -0.93
N THR A 68 -9.06 -7.66 0.27
CA THR A 68 -9.02 -9.09 0.56
C THR A 68 -10.36 -9.72 0.17
N GLU A 69 -10.37 -10.64 -0.80
CA GLU A 69 -11.55 -11.51 -0.90
C GLU A 69 -11.77 -12.17 0.47
N GLU A 70 -13.00 -12.25 1.00
CA GLU A 70 -13.28 -12.78 2.35
C GLU A 70 -12.59 -14.14 2.63
N ASN A 71 -12.37 -14.94 1.59
CA ASN A 71 -11.68 -16.23 1.68
C ASN A 71 -10.16 -16.13 1.89
N ARG A 72 -9.55 -15.00 1.55
CA ARG A 72 -8.10 -14.75 1.63
C ARG A 72 -7.66 -14.14 2.94
N PHE A 73 -8.55 -13.65 3.80
CA PHE A 73 -8.19 -13.12 5.13
C PHE A 73 -7.28 -14.06 5.94
N LYS A 74 -7.52 -15.38 5.83
CA LYS A 74 -6.71 -16.43 6.50
C LYS A 74 -5.33 -16.65 5.86
N GLU A 75 -5.14 -16.20 4.63
CA GLU A 75 -3.90 -16.33 3.87
C GLU A 75 -2.92 -15.17 4.14
N TYR A 76 -3.42 -14.03 4.63
CA TYR A 76 -2.56 -12.92 5.04
C TYR A 76 -1.71 -13.29 6.26
N PRO A 77 -0.42 -12.89 6.29
CA PRO A 77 0.41 -13.04 7.47
C PRO A 77 -0.22 -12.36 8.69
N GLU A 78 0.03 -12.90 9.88
CA GLU A 78 -0.49 -12.29 11.13
C GLU A 78 0.08 -10.90 11.36
N ASP A 79 1.32 -10.63 10.93
CA ASP A 79 1.96 -9.31 11.03
C ASP A 79 1.27 -8.22 10.19
N TYR A 80 0.31 -8.60 9.34
CA TYR A 80 -0.45 -7.68 8.48
C TYR A 80 -1.82 -7.36 9.07
N LYS A 81 -2.15 -8.01 10.19
CA LYS A 81 -3.43 -7.91 10.87
C LYS A 81 -3.23 -7.24 12.21
N GLU A 82 -4.22 -6.46 12.62
CA GLU A 82 -4.26 -5.94 13.98
C GLU A 82 -5.72 -5.75 14.43
N MET A 83 -5.95 -5.60 15.74
CA MET A 83 -7.24 -5.26 16.27
C MET A 83 -7.58 -3.80 15.93
N ASP A 84 -8.67 -3.62 15.19
CA ASP A 84 -9.27 -2.33 14.96
C ASP A 84 -9.87 -1.82 16.29
N PRO A 85 -9.42 -0.66 16.81
CA PRO A 85 -9.85 -0.13 18.10
C PRO A 85 -11.30 0.37 18.09
N GLU A 86 -11.86 0.71 16.93
CA GLU A 86 -13.24 1.17 16.80
C GLU A 86 -14.22 -0.01 16.86
N THR A 87 -13.86 -1.12 16.21
CA THR A 87 -14.76 -2.28 16.07
C THR A 87 -14.46 -3.42 17.04
N GLY A 88 -13.24 -3.47 17.59
CA GLY A 88 -12.75 -4.58 18.42
C GLY A 88 -12.52 -5.88 17.65
N THR A 89 -12.48 -5.83 16.32
CA THR A 89 -12.26 -7.00 15.46
C THR A 89 -10.88 -6.96 14.82
N VAL A 90 -10.31 -8.13 14.52
CA VAL A 90 -9.03 -8.22 13.81
C VAL A 90 -9.28 -7.94 12.33
N ARG A 91 -8.55 -6.98 11.77
CA ARG A 91 -8.65 -6.53 10.37
C ARG A 91 -7.30 -6.52 9.69
N VAL A 92 -7.26 -6.56 8.37
CA VAL A 92 -6.02 -6.46 7.58
C VAL A 92 -5.70 -4.99 7.33
N PHE A 93 -4.46 -4.56 7.61
CA PHE A 93 -4.02 -3.17 7.43
C PHE A 93 -2.84 -3.03 6.46
N ALA A 94 -2.31 -4.15 5.98
CA ALA A 94 -1.23 -4.17 5.00
C ALA A 94 -1.54 -5.13 3.86
N PHE A 95 -1.10 -4.78 2.66
CA PHE A 95 -1.30 -5.55 1.46
C PHE A 95 0.04 -5.93 0.82
N PRO A 96 0.37 -7.22 0.65
CA PRO A 96 1.64 -7.63 0.08
C PRO A 96 1.68 -7.28 -1.40
N ILE A 97 2.77 -6.64 -1.85
CA ILE A 97 3.05 -6.48 -3.27
C ILE A 97 4.08 -7.52 -3.68
N SER A 98 3.60 -8.54 -4.40
CA SER A 98 4.45 -9.64 -4.84
C SER A 98 5.33 -9.24 -6.03
N GLU A 99 6.39 -10.02 -6.28
CA GLU A 99 7.18 -9.94 -7.51
C GLU A 99 6.38 -10.31 -8.78
N GLU A 100 5.18 -10.86 -8.62
CA GLU A 100 4.25 -11.18 -9.69
C GLU A 100 3.28 -10.03 -9.98
N SER A 101 3.31 -8.97 -9.16
CA SER A 101 2.53 -7.76 -9.40
C SER A 101 2.89 -7.13 -10.75
N SER A 102 1.85 -6.77 -11.50
CA SER A 102 1.93 -6.00 -12.74
C SER A 102 2.72 -4.70 -12.58
N LEU A 103 2.78 -4.12 -11.38
CA LEU A 103 3.59 -2.94 -11.08
C LEU A 103 5.09 -3.16 -11.30
N PHE A 104 5.55 -4.39 -11.07
CA PHE A 104 6.97 -4.70 -10.98
C PHE A 104 7.47 -5.72 -12.00
N GLU A 105 6.61 -6.17 -12.92
CA GLU A 105 7.02 -7.05 -14.02
C GLU A 105 8.27 -6.54 -14.76
N PRO A 106 8.41 -5.23 -15.08
CA PRO A 106 9.62 -4.71 -15.72
C PRO A 106 10.86 -4.68 -14.81
N TYR A 107 10.67 -4.77 -13.49
CA TYR A 107 11.68 -4.56 -12.45
C TYR A 107 11.91 -5.78 -11.56
N LYS A 108 11.41 -6.94 -11.96
CA LYS A 108 11.40 -8.17 -11.14
C LYS A 108 12.78 -8.59 -10.64
N ASN A 109 13.86 -8.20 -11.33
CA ASN A 109 15.24 -8.50 -10.94
C ASN A 109 15.91 -7.42 -10.08
N GLU A 110 15.25 -6.28 -9.89
CA GLU A 110 15.76 -5.11 -9.15
C GLU A 110 15.17 -5.00 -7.74
N ILE A 111 13.97 -5.56 -7.53
CA ILE A 111 13.33 -5.64 -6.22
C ILE A 111 13.95 -6.78 -5.44
N LYS A 112 14.77 -6.41 -4.45
CA LYS A 112 15.49 -7.38 -3.60
C LYS A 112 14.77 -7.69 -2.30
N GLU A 113 13.79 -6.87 -1.94
CA GLU A 113 13.08 -6.95 -0.68
C GLU A 113 11.58 -6.92 -0.97
N PRO A 114 10.78 -7.78 -0.31
CA PRO A 114 9.33 -7.76 -0.43
C PRO A 114 8.79 -6.41 0.02
N LEU A 115 7.84 -5.88 -0.74
CA LEU A 115 7.17 -4.63 -0.45
C LEU A 115 5.75 -4.92 0.07
N VAL A 116 5.30 -4.06 0.95
CA VAL A 116 3.92 -4.03 1.45
C VAL A 116 3.35 -2.64 1.22
N ALA A 117 2.08 -2.60 0.88
CA ALA A 117 1.31 -1.38 0.78
C ALA A 117 0.50 -1.15 2.05
N ILE A 118 0.48 0.10 2.51
CA ILE A 118 -0.40 0.58 3.57
C ILE A 118 -1.14 1.83 3.09
N VAL A 119 -2.36 2.02 3.57
CA VAL A 119 -3.20 3.19 3.26
C VAL A 119 -3.43 3.95 4.56
N PRO A 120 -3.01 5.22 4.68
CA PRO A 120 -3.31 6.01 5.87
C PRO A 120 -4.79 6.33 6.00
N ASN A 121 -5.28 6.39 7.23
CA ASN A 121 -6.68 6.70 7.50
C ASN A 121 -7.05 8.16 7.14
N TYR A 122 -6.08 9.07 7.06
CA TYR A 122 -6.33 10.45 6.62
C TYR A 122 -6.55 10.59 5.11
N SER A 123 -6.21 9.58 4.29
CA SER A 123 -6.32 9.68 2.84
C SER A 123 -7.77 9.97 2.44
N ASP A 124 -7.98 10.97 1.58
CA ASP A 124 -9.29 11.26 1.00
C ASP A 124 -9.59 10.37 -0.22
N HIS A 125 -8.59 9.62 -0.72
CA HIS A 125 -8.65 8.82 -1.95
C HIS A 125 -8.67 7.30 -1.69
N LYS A 126 -9.20 6.86 -0.54
CA LYS A 126 -9.23 5.44 -0.13
C LYS A 126 -9.78 4.49 -1.19
N GLU A 127 -10.88 4.85 -1.86
CA GLU A 127 -11.49 4.01 -2.90
C GLU A 127 -10.51 3.74 -4.05
N ILE A 128 -9.84 4.80 -4.54
CA ILE A 128 -8.83 4.70 -5.60
C ILE A 128 -7.62 3.89 -5.11
N SER A 129 -7.18 4.09 -3.86
CA SER A 129 -6.11 3.32 -3.25
C SER A 129 -6.43 1.82 -3.24
N ILE A 130 -7.65 1.43 -2.87
CA ILE A 130 -8.11 0.04 -2.85
C ILE A 130 -8.16 -0.53 -4.27
N GLU A 131 -8.72 0.19 -5.23
CA GLU A 131 -8.77 -0.23 -6.65
C GLU A 131 -7.36 -0.45 -7.22
N LEU A 132 -6.42 0.43 -6.87
CA LEU A 132 -5.02 0.33 -7.27
C LEU A 132 -4.36 -0.94 -6.72
N LEU A 133 -4.55 -1.23 -5.42
CA LEU A 133 -4.01 -2.46 -4.80
C LEU A 133 -4.64 -3.73 -5.39
N GLN A 134 -5.94 -3.71 -5.67
CA GLN A 134 -6.61 -4.82 -6.37
C GLN A 134 -6.06 -5.03 -7.78
N TYR A 135 -5.72 -3.97 -8.51
CA TYR A 135 -5.07 -4.07 -9.82
C TYR A 135 -3.69 -4.75 -9.74
N PHE A 136 -2.90 -4.45 -8.71
CA PHE A 136 -1.59 -5.07 -8.48
C PHE A 136 -1.65 -6.50 -7.94
N SER A 137 -2.82 -6.93 -7.46
CA SER A 137 -3.05 -8.29 -6.98
C SER A 137 -3.26 -9.33 -8.09
N LYS A 138 -3.51 -8.87 -9.31
CA LYS A 138 -3.85 -9.68 -10.50
C LYS A 138 -2.61 -10.05 -11.29
#